data_AF-A0A7S4IF04-F1
#
_entry.id   AF-A0A7S4IF04-F1
#
_cell.length_a   1.000
_cell.length_b   1.000
_cell.length_c   1.000
_cell.angle_alpha   90.00
_cell.angle_beta   90.00
_cell.angle_gamma   90.00
#
_symmetry.space_group_name_H-M   'P 1'
#
loop_
_entity.id
_entity.type
_entity.pdbx_description
1 polymer ?
#
loop_
_entity_poly.entity_id
_entity_poly.type
_entity_poly.pdbx_seq_one_letter_code
_entity_poly.pdbx_strand_id
1 'polypeptide(L)'
;WGKYDPVDLVKQDMLRYGIEPTDFDHEEAGAVIDLMTHITMLYLHCQFRNLSRKRTKLTVCLQELGKLQVYTEILDLKLYKEISGQEKPTKENPDPLRLMFSNYVVEFVLSVMIQFVKLGLALELYNDHEYPVMFWYLDFLYGRWSVVKNTTMDFR
;
A
#
# COMPACT_ATOMS: atom_id res chain seq x y z
N TRP A 1 -21.26 -4.52 14.00
CA TRP A 1 -20.03 -3.73 14.07
C TRP A 1 -19.21 -4.01 15.33
N GLY A 2 -19.19 -5.26 15.83
CA GLY A 2 -18.39 -5.66 17.00
C GLY A 2 -18.05 -7.17 16.98
N LYS A 3 -17.98 -7.74 15.76
CA LYS A 3 -17.72 -9.17 15.53
C LYS A 3 -16.35 -9.44 14.87
N TYR A 4 -15.68 -8.40 14.38
CA TYR A 4 -14.42 -8.51 13.66
C TYR A 4 -13.45 -7.50 14.24
N ASP A 5 -12.29 -7.98 14.66
CA ASP A 5 -11.15 -7.14 15.01
C ASP A 5 -10.63 -6.49 13.71
N PRO A 6 -10.45 -5.16 13.65
CA PRO A 6 -9.81 -4.50 12.51
C PRO A 6 -8.47 -5.12 12.13
N VAL A 7 -7.71 -5.63 13.12
CA VAL A 7 -6.43 -6.30 12.87
C VAL A 7 -6.63 -7.59 12.07
N ASP A 8 -7.65 -8.39 12.40
CA ASP A 8 -7.96 -9.62 11.69
C ASP A 8 -8.37 -9.35 10.24
N LEU A 9 -9.07 -8.24 10.00
CA LEU A 9 -9.46 -7.84 8.65
C LEU A 9 -8.22 -7.55 7.78
N VAL A 10 -7.27 -6.79 8.33
CA VAL A 10 -6.02 -6.46 7.63
C VAL A 10 -5.17 -7.70 7.39
N LYS A 11 -5.05 -8.58 8.39
CA LYS A 11 -4.36 -9.87 8.22
C LYS A 11 -5.00 -10.72 7.13
N GLN A 12 -6.33 -10.78 7.08
CA GLN A 12 -7.04 -11.49 6.00
C GLN A 12 -6.76 -10.88 4.62
N ASP A 13 -6.66 -9.56 4.52
CA ASP A 13 -6.34 -8.89 3.25
C ASP A 13 -4.89 -9.15 2.83
N MET A 14 -3.94 -9.09 3.79
CA MET A 14 -2.55 -9.46 3.60
C MET A 14 -2.38 -10.93 3.15
N LEU A 15 -3.14 -11.86 3.75
CA LEU A 15 -3.19 -13.26 3.33
C LEU A 15 -3.74 -13.42 1.91
N ARG A 16 -4.75 -12.63 1.53
CA ARG A 16 -5.29 -12.62 0.15
C ARG A 16 -4.31 -12.05 -0.86
N TYR A 17 -3.50 -11.09 -0.43
CA TYR A 17 -2.40 -10.55 -1.22
C TYR A 17 -1.29 -11.59 -1.43
N GLY A 18 -1.17 -12.55 -0.50
CA GLY A 18 -0.27 -13.71 -0.57
C GLY A 18 0.93 -13.63 0.38
N ILE A 19 0.85 -12.81 1.44
CA ILE A 19 1.83 -12.81 2.54
C ILE A 19 1.67 -14.10 3.34
N GLU A 20 2.79 -14.76 3.68
CA GLU A 20 2.74 -16.03 4.40
C GLU A 20 2.39 -15.84 5.89
N PRO A 21 1.65 -16.77 6.51
CA PRO A 21 1.30 -16.66 7.93
C PRO A 21 2.50 -16.57 8.88
N THR A 22 3.62 -17.20 8.50
CA THR A 22 4.87 -17.23 9.28
C THR A 22 5.52 -15.86 9.41
N ASP A 23 5.30 -14.98 8.43
CA ASP A 23 5.90 -13.64 8.43
C ASP A 23 5.24 -12.72 9.46
N PHE A 24 4.03 -13.05 9.92
CA PHE A 24 3.32 -12.28 10.94
C PHE A 24 3.88 -12.48 12.36
N ASP A 25 4.64 -13.55 12.59
CA ASP A 25 5.22 -13.86 13.91
C ASP A 25 6.46 -13.00 14.23
N HIS A 26 6.99 -12.28 13.24
CA HIS A 26 8.13 -11.38 13.44
C HIS A 26 7.74 -10.17 14.31
N GLU A 27 8.57 -9.81 15.29
CA GLU A 27 8.28 -8.75 16.27
C GLU A 27 7.93 -7.40 15.61
N GLU A 28 8.66 -7.04 14.56
CA GLU A 28 8.43 -5.80 13.80
C GLU A 28 7.21 -5.88 12.85
N ALA A 29 6.76 -7.08 12.47
CA ALA A 29 5.57 -7.24 11.63
C ALA A 29 4.30 -6.86 12.40
N GLY A 30 4.24 -7.10 13.70
CA GLY A 30 3.15 -6.64 14.56
C GLY A 30 2.93 -5.13 14.46
N ALA A 31 4.01 -4.34 14.54
CA ALA A 31 3.94 -2.89 14.40
C ALA A 31 3.47 -2.43 13.01
N VAL A 32 3.89 -3.11 11.94
CA VAL A 32 3.40 -2.85 10.57
C VAL A 32 1.90 -3.07 10.49
N ILE A 33 1.41 -4.19 11.03
CA ILE A 33 -0.02 -4.56 10.97
C ILE A 33 -0.86 -3.55 11.77
N ASP A 34 -0.40 -3.14 12.94
CA ASP A 34 -1.10 -2.14 13.76
C ASP A 34 -1.20 -0.78 13.06
N LEU A 35 -0.08 -0.32 12.48
CA LEU A 35 -0.04 0.93 11.71
C LEU A 35 -0.92 0.84 10.47
N MET A 36 -0.87 -0.29 9.75
CA MET A 36 -1.70 -0.52 8.58
C MET A 36 -3.19 -0.57 8.94
N THR A 37 -3.53 -1.16 10.08
CA THR A 37 -4.89 -1.19 10.62
C THR A 37 -5.36 0.21 10.94
N HIS A 38 -4.54 1.01 11.62
CA HIS A 38 -4.83 2.41 11.89
C HIS A 38 -5.11 3.20 10.59
N ILE A 39 -4.24 3.06 9.59
CA ILE A 39 -4.38 3.75 8.30
C ILE A 39 -5.62 3.26 7.54
N THR A 40 -5.90 1.97 7.54
CA THR A 40 -7.09 1.39 6.88
C THR A 40 -8.37 1.94 7.50
N MET A 41 -8.42 2.01 8.84
CA MET A 41 -9.55 2.61 9.55
C MET A 41 -9.70 4.10 9.27
N LEU A 42 -8.59 4.85 9.24
CA LEU A 42 -8.59 6.26 8.83
C LEU A 42 -9.14 6.42 7.40
N TYR A 43 -8.67 5.60 6.46
CA TYR A 43 -9.09 5.62 5.07
C TYR A 43 -10.58 5.29 4.92
N LEU A 44 -11.10 4.28 5.62
CA LEU A 44 -12.53 3.96 5.66
C LEU A 44 -13.36 5.12 6.21
N HIS A 45 -12.92 5.75 7.29
CA HIS A 45 -13.57 6.94 7.85
C HIS A 45 -13.58 8.13 6.88
N CYS A 46 -12.63 8.21 5.95
CA CYS A 46 -12.63 9.26 4.92
C CYS A 46 -13.75 9.10 3.89
N GLN A 47 -14.19 7.87 3.63
CA GLN A 47 -15.20 7.59 2.60
C GLN A 47 -16.57 8.17 2.93
N PHE A 48 -16.87 8.39 4.22
CA PHE A 48 -18.14 8.94 4.70
C PHE A 48 -18.16 10.47 4.82
N ARG A 49 -17.12 11.16 4.33
CA ARG A 49 -17.03 12.63 4.40
C ARG A 49 -17.32 13.27 3.05
N ASN A 50 -17.59 14.58 3.08
CA ASN A 50 -17.70 15.38 1.85
C ASN A 50 -16.40 15.33 1.02
N LEU A 51 -16.49 15.60 -0.29
CA LEU A 51 -15.38 15.42 -1.23
C LEU A 51 -14.13 16.25 -0.86
N SER A 52 -14.33 17.50 -0.43
CA SER A 52 -13.23 18.37 0.00
C SER A 52 -12.50 17.81 1.23
N ARG A 53 -13.23 17.42 2.29
CA ARG A 53 -12.66 16.81 3.50
C ARG A 53 -12.06 15.44 3.22
N LYS A 54 -12.62 14.68 2.28
CA LYS A 54 -12.05 13.41 1.81
C LYS A 54 -10.66 13.66 1.25
N ARG A 55 -10.49 14.63 0.33
CA ARG A 55 -9.18 14.96 -0.25
C ARG A 55 -8.17 15.41 0.80
N THR A 56 -8.54 16.30 1.72
CA THR A 56 -7.65 16.74 2.81
C THR A 56 -7.20 15.58 3.70
N LYS A 57 -8.10 14.65 4.02
CA LYS A 57 -7.75 13.49 4.85
C LYS A 57 -6.94 12.43 4.10
N LEU A 58 -7.13 12.29 2.79
CA LEU A 58 -6.25 11.44 1.97
C LEU A 58 -4.81 11.96 1.98
N THR A 59 -4.58 13.28 2.04
CA THR A 59 -3.22 13.84 2.23
C THR A 59 -2.57 13.32 3.52
N VAL A 60 -3.31 13.30 4.64
CA VAL A 60 -2.81 12.74 5.90
C VAL A 60 -2.54 11.25 5.77
N CYS A 61 -3.44 10.50 5.12
CA CYS A 61 -3.23 9.06 4.87
C CYS A 61 -1.96 8.82 4.05
N LEU A 62 -1.72 9.60 2.99
CA LEU A 62 -0.52 9.49 2.16
C LEU A 62 0.78 9.77 2.93
N GLN A 63 0.77 10.72 3.87
CA GLN A 63 1.93 11.00 4.71
C GLN A 63 2.26 9.83 5.66
N GLU A 64 1.24 9.25 6.30
CA GLU A 64 1.43 8.08 7.16
C GLU A 64 1.83 6.84 6.36
N LEU A 65 1.23 6.63 5.19
CA LEU A 65 1.61 5.55 4.29
C LEU A 65 3.04 5.67 3.76
N GLY A 66 3.51 6.89 3.48
CA GLY A 66 4.89 7.11 3.06
C GLY A 66 5.91 6.70 4.13
N LYS A 67 5.59 6.95 5.42
CA LYS A 67 6.42 6.46 6.54
C LYS A 67 6.35 4.94 6.65
N LEU A 68 5.15 4.38 6.55
CA LEU A 68 4.94 2.94 6.63
C LEU A 68 5.68 2.20 5.52
N GLN A 69 5.68 2.73 4.29
CA GLN A 69 6.38 2.13 3.15
C GLN A 69 7.87 1.96 3.44
N VAL A 70 8.55 3.01 3.91
CA VAL A 70 9.98 2.95 4.27
C VAL A 70 10.22 1.93 5.37
N TYR A 71 9.35 1.88 6.38
CA TYR A 71 9.45 0.91 7.46
C TYR A 71 9.30 -0.53 6.96
N THR A 72 8.34 -0.78 6.07
CA THR A 72 8.15 -2.10 5.45
C THR A 72 9.31 -2.50 4.56
N GLU A 73 9.91 -1.58 3.81
CA GLU A 73 11.11 -1.89 3.00
C GLU A 73 12.29 -2.34 3.89
N ILE A 74 12.43 -1.76 5.08
CA ILE A 74 13.46 -2.17 6.04
C ILE A 74 13.15 -3.55 6.62
N LEU A 75 11.90 -3.79 7.01
CA LEU A 75 11.45 -5.09 7.52
C LEU A 75 11.69 -6.19 6.48
N ASP A 76 11.30 -5.93 5.25
CA ASP A 76 11.45 -6.83 4.12
C ASP A 76 12.92 -7.22 3.90
N LEU A 77 13.86 -6.26 3.97
CA LEU A 77 15.29 -6.55 3.88
C LEU A 77 15.80 -7.43 5.04
N LYS A 78 15.24 -7.28 6.26
CA LYS A 78 15.59 -8.12 7.41
C LYS A 78 15.09 -9.55 7.22
N LEU A 79 13.81 -9.70 6.88
CA LEU A 79 13.20 -11.01 6.56
C LEU A 79 13.98 -11.70 5.43
N TYR A 80 14.41 -10.94 4.42
CA TYR A 80 15.29 -11.43 3.36
C TYR A 80 16.61 -11.97 3.85
N LYS A 81 17.28 -11.23 4.73
CA LYS A 81 18.55 -11.65 5.30
C LYS A 81 18.40 -12.92 6.14
N GLU A 82 17.31 -13.06 6.89
CA GLU A 82 17.05 -14.21 7.75
C GLU A 82 16.75 -15.49 6.96
N ILE A 83 15.91 -15.39 5.92
CA ILE A 83 15.47 -16.55 5.12
C ILE A 83 16.56 -16.98 4.12
N SER A 84 17.15 -16.02 3.39
CA SER A 84 18.08 -16.28 2.29
C SER A 84 19.55 -16.37 2.76
N GLY A 85 19.87 -15.84 3.93
CA GLY A 85 21.25 -15.67 4.41
C GLY A 85 22.06 -14.63 3.61
N GLN A 86 21.42 -13.92 2.68
CA GLN A 86 22.02 -12.90 1.81
C GLN A 86 21.49 -11.51 2.14
N GLU A 87 22.30 -10.47 2.00
CA GLU A 87 21.87 -9.10 2.33
C GLU A 87 20.90 -8.48 1.31
N LYS A 88 20.90 -8.96 0.05
CA LYS A 88 20.01 -8.44 -1.00
C LYS A 88 19.58 -9.52 -1.99
N PRO A 89 18.35 -9.41 -2.54
CA PRO A 89 17.92 -10.24 -3.66
C PRO A 89 18.79 -9.98 -4.88
N THR A 90 19.36 -11.06 -5.41
CA THR A 90 20.15 -11.05 -6.65
C THR A 90 19.28 -11.56 -7.79
N LYS A 91 19.48 -11.05 -9.02
CA LYS A 91 18.69 -11.43 -10.21
C LYS A 91 18.64 -12.94 -10.49
N GLU A 92 19.63 -13.68 -10.00
CA GLU A 92 19.82 -15.12 -10.21
C GLU A 92 19.04 -15.99 -9.21
N ASN A 93 18.57 -15.42 -8.10
CA ASN A 93 17.80 -16.14 -7.08
C ASN A 93 16.61 -15.27 -6.62
N PRO A 94 15.58 -15.10 -7.47
CA PRO A 94 14.44 -14.24 -7.17
C PRO A 94 13.50 -14.82 -6.07
N ASP A 95 13.78 -16.02 -5.56
CA ASP A 95 12.72 -16.92 -5.10
C ASP A 95 12.37 -17.07 -3.61
N PRO A 96 12.97 -16.42 -2.58
CA PRO A 96 12.49 -16.69 -1.21
C PRO A 96 11.44 -15.73 -0.63
N LEU A 97 11.14 -14.56 -1.23
CA LEU A 97 10.35 -13.49 -0.57
C LEU A 97 9.33 -12.78 -1.46
N ARG A 98 8.62 -13.59 -2.22
CA ARG A 98 7.90 -13.19 -3.43
C ARG A 98 6.79 -12.13 -3.24
N LEU A 99 6.34 -11.87 -2.00
CA LEU A 99 5.28 -10.90 -1.68
C LEU A 99 5.55 -10.23 -0.31
N MET A 100 6.53 -9.34 -0.27
CA MET A 100 6.93 -8.66 0.96
C MET A 100 5.91 -7.56 1.39
N PHE A 101 5.97 -7.11 2.64
CA PHE A 101 5.02 -6.14 3.20
C PHE A 101 5.03 -4.81 2.43
N SER A 102 6.18 -4.40 1.89
CA SER A 102 6.32 -3.18 1.10
C SER A 102 5.48 -3.21 -0.18
N ASN A 103 5.41 -4.34 -0.88
CA ASN A 103 4.62 -4.43 -2.11
C ASN A 103 3.12 -4.26 -1.82
N TYR A 104 2.63 -4.87 -0.74
CA TYR A 104 1.25 -4.69 -0.28
C TYR A 104 0.97 -3.22 0.07
N VAL A 105 1.86 -2.57 0.83
CA VAL A 105 1.73 -1.15 1.17
C VAL A 105 1.78 -0.27 -0.08
N VAL A 106 2.63 -0.60 -1.06
CA VAL A 106 2.73 0.13 -2.33
C VAL A 106 1.44 0.03 -3.15
N GLU A 107 0.78 -1.13 -3.21
CA GLU A 107 -0.53 -1.23 -3.87
C GLU A 107 -1.55 -0.29 -3.21
N PHE A 108 -1.57 -0.26 -1.88
CA PHE A 108 -2.47 0.62 -1.12
C PHE A 108 -2.14 2.10 -1.36
N VAL A 109 -0.86 2.48 -1.34
CA VAL A 109 -0.37 3.84 -1.65
C VAL A 109 -0.84 4.26 -3.04
N LEU A 110 -0.59 3.44 -4.06
CA LEU A 110 -1.00 3.74 -5.44
C LEU A 110 -2.52 3.94 -5.54
N SER A 111 -3.29 3.11 -4.87
CA SER A 111 -4.76 3.22 -4.83
C SER A 111 -5.21 4.56 -4.21
N VAL A 112 -4.59 4.98 -3.12
CA VAL A 112 -4.87 6.26 -2.45
C VAL A 112 -4.42 7.45 -3.33
N MET A 113 -3.27 7.37 -3.98
CA MET A 113 -2.75 8.42 -4.88
C MET A 113 -3.67 8.63 -6.09
N ILE A 114 -4.14 7.54 -6.72
CA ILE A 114 -5.11 7.60 -7.82
C ILE A 114 -6.39 8.30 -7.36
N GLN A 115 -6.92 7.95 -6.18
CA GLN A 115 -8.11 8.59 -5.63
C GLN A 115 -7.88 10.07 -5.32
N PHE A 116 -6.72 10.43 -4.81
CA PHE A 116 -6.37 11.81 -4.50
C PHE A 116 -6.39 12.71 -5.74
N VAL A 117 -5.80 12.25 -6.85
CA VAL A 117 -5.77 13.00 -8.11
C VAL A 117 -7.17 13.08 -8.73
N LYS A 118 -7.93 11.97 -8.74
CA LYS A 118 -9.32 11.95 -9.21
C LYS A 118 -10.23 12.90 -8.45
N LEU A 119 -10.05 13.01 -7.12
CA LEU A 119 -10.78 13.98 -6.32
C LEU A 119 -10.38 15.42 -6.63
N GLY A 120 -9.12 15.67 -6.99
CA GLY A 120 -8.69 16.98 -7.46
C GLY A 120 -9.40 17.40 -8.75
N LEU A 121 -9.55 16.46 -9.69
CA LEU A 121 -10.30 16.67 -10.94
C LEU A 121 -11.80 16.90 -10.67
N ALA A 122 -12.42 16.06 -9.84
CA ALA A 122 -13.84 16.17 -9.49
C ALA A 122 -14.19 17.44 -8.69
N LEU A 123 -13.21 18.04 -8.03
CA LEU A 123 -13.34 19.31 -7.30
C LEU A 123 -12.91 20.52 -8.15
N GLU A 124 -12.57 20.32 -9.43
CA GLU A 124 -12.14 21.37 -10.35
C GLU A 124 -10.98 22.22 -9.79
N LEU A 125 -10.05 21.56 -9.08
CA LEU A 125 -8.93 22.25 -8.42
C LEU A 125 -7.77 22.59 -9.36
N TYR A 126 -7.77 22.03 -10.56
CA TYR A 126 -6.72 22.17 -11.54
C TYR A 126 -7.15 23.14 -12.62
N ASN A 127 -6.22 23.98 -13.07
CA ASN A 127 -6.46 24.86 -14.20
C ASN A 127 -6.23 24.11 -15.53
N ASP A 128 -6.75 24.64 -16.63
CA ASP A 128 -6.75 23.96 -17.95
C ASP A 128 -5.34 23.55 -18.42
N HIS A 129 -4.33 24.36 -18.09
CA HIS A 129 -2.94 24.11 -18.45
C HIS A 129 -2.29 22.99 -17.62
N GLU A 130 -2.87 22.61 -16.48
CA GLU A 130 -2.37 21.54 -15.61
C GLU A 130 -2.93 20.17 -16.01
N TYR A 131 -4.05 20.13 -16.75
CA TYR A 131 -4.69 18.87 -17.15
C TYR A 131 -3.77 17.89 -17.86
N PRO A 132 -2.93 18.28 -18.85
CA PRO A 132 -2.02 17.34 -19.50
C PRO A 132 -1.10 16.62 -18.50
N VAL A 133 -0.59 17.35 -17.51
CA VAL A 133 0.29 16.81 -16.47
C VAL A 133 -0.48 15.88 -15.53
N MET A 134 -1.68 16.27 -15.11
CA MET A 134 -2.51 15.43 -14.22
C MET A 134 -2.95 14.13 -14.88
N PHE A 135 -3.33 14.17 -16.17
CA PHE A 135 -3.70 12.96 -16.92
C PHE A 135 -2.49 12.06 -17.20
N TRP A 136 -1.34 12.63 -17.57
CA TRP A 136 -0.10 11.86 -17.71
C TRP A 136 0.29 11.17 -16.40
N TYR A 137 0.16 11.88 -15.29
CA TYR A 137 0.46 11.32 -13.98
C TYR A 137 -0.52 10.21 -13.58
N LEU A 138 -1.82 10.36 -13.87
CA LEU A 138 -2.80 9.30 -13.67
C LEU A 138 -2.46 8.05 -14.51
N ASP A 139 -2.09 8.22 -15.77
CA ASP A 139 -1.68 7.12 -16.64
C ASP A 139 -0.45 6.39 -16.08
N PHE A 140 0.56 7.15 -15.64
CA PHE A 140 1.72 6.60 -14.95
C PHE A 140 1.33 5.78 -13.71
N LEU A 141 0.44 6.32 -12.85
CA LEU A 141 -0.02 5.61 -11.65
C LEU A 141 -0.76 4.32 -12.00
N TYR A 142 -1.62 4.34 -13.04
CA TYR A 142 -2.32 3.16 -13.52
C TYR A 142 -1.37 2.11 -14.12
N GLY A 143 -0.36 2.55 -14.88
CA GLY A 143 0.68 1.67 -15.40
C GLY A 143 1.44 0.98 -14.26
N ARG A 144 1.87 1.73 -13.24
CA ARG A 144 2.56 1.16 -12.06
C ARG A 144 1.65 0.21 -11.28
N TRP A 145 0.39 0.56 -11.08
CA TRP A 145 -0.58 -0.29 -10.40
C TRP A 145 -0.83 -1.60 -11.15
N SER A 146 -0.92 -1.56 -12.48
CA SER A 146 -1.05 -2.76 -13.30
C SER A 146 0.17 -3.68 -13.18
N VAL A 147 1.38 -3.12 -13.12
CA VAL A 147 2.60 -3.93 -12.93
C VAL A 147 2.57 -4.63 -11.58
N VAL A 148 2.30 -3.90 -10.50
CA VAL A 148 2.24 -4.46 -9.13
C VAL A 148 1.18 -5.56 -9.05
N LYS A 149 0.00 -5.34 -9.63
CA LYS A 149 -1.08 -6.33 -9.68
C LYS A 149 -0.76 -7.56 -10.51
N ASN A 150 -0.07 -7.41 -11.63
CA ASN A 150 0.30 -8.57 -12.45
C ASN A 150 1.39 -9.40 -11.76
N THR A 151 2.32 -8.74 -11.07
CA THR A 151 3.30 -9.43 -10.21
C THR A 151 2.62 -10.22 -9.09
N THR A 152 1.43 -9.83 -8.62
CA THR A 152 0.67 -10.60 -7.63
C THR A 152 -0.22 -11.68 -8.25
N MET A 153 -0.65 -11.54 -9.51
CA MET A 153 -1.54 -12.48 -10.20
C MET A 153 -0.83 -13.62 -10.95
N ASP A 154 0.39 -13.43 -11.44
CA ASP A 154 1.15 -14.45 -12.20
C ASP A 154 1.51 -15.71 -11.40
N PHE A 155 1.10 -15.78 -10.12
CA PHE A 155 1.38 -16.88 -9.21
C PHE A 155 0.12 -17.53 -8.60
N ARG A 156 -1.06 -17.26 -9.19
CA ARG A 156 -2.32 -18.00 -8.92
C ARG A 156 -2.48 -19.23 -9.81
#